data_AF-J3FHI2-F1
#
_entry.id   AF-J3FHI2-F1
#
_cell.length_a   1.000
_cell.length_b   1.000
_cell.length_c   1.000
_cell.angle_alpha   90.00
_cell.angle_beta   90.00
_cell.angle_gamma   90.00
#
_symmetry.space_group_name_H-M   'P 1'
#
loop_
_entity.id
_entity.type
_entity.pdbx_description
1 polymer ?
#
loop_
_entity_poly.entity_id
_entity_poly.type
_entity_poly.pdbx_seq_one_letter_code
_entity_poly.pdbx_strand_id
1 'polypeptide(L)'
;MFEIQPMDAATFRQQTRRSTIIIAVLFLVLAMLFSSVAVALFGEPGGDNLRFNVGGVFVAFLLTAALLRGRFWNQSWMAPAVYSWRLKRNLMSITNVMHQVTAAVEKSDATAMKVLRFYHLGLTQMHELDGNSSDHGQLWREAEAHKARMQAQGLDTEQMCLDPAWLEALKPTSR
;
A
#
# COMPACT_ATOMS: atom_id res chain seq x y z
N MET A 1 13.71 -4.67 -2.19
CA MET A 1 13.96 -3.99 -0.90
C MET A 1 13.03 -2.80 -0.79
N PHE A 2 12.35 -2.63 0.33
CA PHE A 2 11.50 -1.46 0.61
C PHE A 2 12.04 -0.75 1.85
N GLU A 3 11.97 0.58 1.85
CA GLU A 3 12.50 1.41 2.93
C GLU A 3 11.43 2.41 3.39
N ILE A 4 11.27 2.51 4.71
CA ILE A 4 10.44 3.53 5.35
C ILE A 4 11.17 4.86 5.24
N GLN A 5 10.52 5.83 4.63
CA GLN A 5 11.10 7.16 4.41
C GLN A 5 10.47 8.16 5.37
N PRO A 6 11.27 9.02 6.02
CA PRO A 6 10.72 10.10 6.83
C PRO A 6 9.96 11.07 5.94
N MET A 7 8.70 11.32 6.27
CA MET A 7 7.81 12.18 5.47
C MET A 7 6.99 13.08 6.39
N ASP A 8 6.86 14.36 6.01
CA ASP A 8 5.91 15.26 6.66
C ASP A 8 4.47 14.83 6.35
N ALA A 9 3.71 14.47 7.39
CA ALA A 9 2.38 13.92 7.25
C ALA A 9 1.37 14.91 6.63
N ALA A 10 1.53 16.21 6.87
CA ALA A 10 0.64 17.23 6.30
C ALA A 10 0.83 17.34 4.77
N THR A 11 2.08 17.47 4.33
CA THR A 11 2.46 17.50 2.92
C THR A 11 2.07 16.20 2.22
N PHE A 12 2.31 15.06 2.87
CA PHE A 12 1.95 13.74 2.36
C PHE A 12 0.45 13.63 2.04
N ARG A 13 -0.41 14.03 2.99
CA ARG A 13 -1.87 13.99 2.82
C ARG A 13 -2.34 14.94 1.73
N GLN A 14 -1.77 16.14 1.64
CA GLN A 14 -2.11 17.11 0.60
C GLN A 14 -1.80 16.55 -0.80
N GLN A 15 -0.60 16.01 -0.99
CA GLN A 15 -0.18 15.46 -2.28
C GLN A 15 -0.96 14.19 -2.66
N THR A 16 -1.29 13.34 -1.68
CA THR A 16 -2.13 12.15 -1.90
C THR A 16 -3.55 12.54 -2.29
N ARG A 17 -4.18 13.50 -1.61
CA ARG A 17 -5.51 14.02 -2.03
C ARG A 17 -5.48 14.60 -3.44
N ARG A 18 -4.46 15.41 -3.75
CA ARG A 18 -4.28 15.99 -5.09
C ARG A 18 -4.20 14.89 -6.16
N SER A 19 -3.41 13.86 -5.89
CA SER A 19 -3.30 12.69 -6.77
C SER A 19 -4.64 12.00 -7.00
N THR A 20 -5.37 11.71 -5.92
CA THR A 20 -6.69 11.08 -5.99
C THR A 20 -7.66 11.91 -6.83
N ILE A 21 -7.67 13.23 -6.66
CA ILE A 21 -8.53 14.13 -7.43
C ILE A 21 -8.17 14.09 -8.92
N ILE A 22 -6.88 14.17 -9.27
CA ILE A 22 -6.44 14.13 -10.67
C ILE A 22 -6.89 12.82 -11.34
N ILE A 23 -6.71 11.69 -10.66
CA ILE A 23 -7.08 10.37 -11.18
C ILE A 23 -8.60 10.25 -11.32
N ALA A 24 -9.36 10.72 -10.32
CA ALA A 24 -10.81 10.68 -10.35
C ALA A 24 -11.38 11.53 -11.50
N VAL A 25 -10.85 12.74 -11.71
CA VAL A 25 -11.26 13.62 -12.82
C VAL A 25 -10.90 12.98 -14.16
N LEU A 26 -9.69 12.43 -14.30
CA LEU A 26 -9.30 11.72 -15.52
C LEU A 26 -10.24 10.56 -15.82
N PHE A 27 -10.52 9.72 -14.82
CA PHE A 27 -11.43 8.59 -14.97
C PHE A 27 -12.83 9.06 -15.39
N LEU A 28 -13.36 10.10 -14.74
CA LEU A 28 -14.69 10.64 -15.06
C LEU A 28 -14.76 11.14 -16.50
N VAL A 29 -13.76 11.90 -16.96
CA VAL A 29 -13.69 12.39 -18.35
C VAL A 29 -13.62 11.23 -19.34
N LEU A 30 -12.76 10.23 -19.09
CA LEU A 30 -12.65 9.06 -19.96
C LEU A 30 -13.94 8.22 -19.95
N ALA A 31 -14.55 8.03 -18.79
CA ALA A 31 -15.80 7.28 -18.64
C ALA A 31 -16.92 7.94 -19.45
N MET A 32 -17.10 9.26 -19.31
CA MET A 32 -18.07 10.00 -20.12
C MET A 32 -17.76 9.91 -21.61
N LEU A 33 -16.51 10.15 -22.01
CA LEU A 33 -16.09 10.10 -23.42
C LEU A 33 -16.36 8.73 -24.05
N PHE A 34 -15.87 7.64 -23.45
CA PHE A 34 -16.03 6.30 -24.01
C PHE A 34 -17.48 5.82 -23.95
N SER A 35 -18.22 6.17 -22.89
CA SER A 35 -19.65 5.88 -22.78
C SER A 35 -20.43 6.57 -23.90
N SER A 36 -20.20 7.86 -24.12
CA SER A 36 -20.85 8.62 -25.20
C SER A 36 -20.48 8.11 -26.59
N VAL A 37 -19.21 7.79 -26.85
CA VAL A 37 -18.75 7.25 -28.13
C VAL A 37 -19.35 5.86 -28.38
N ALA A 38 -19.39 4.98 -27.38
CA ALA A 38 -19.97 3.65 -27.51
C ALA A 38 -21.47 3.71 -27.85
N VAL A 39 -22.23 4.59 -27.19
CA VAL A 39 -23.65 4.80 -27.49
C VAL A 39 -23.84 5.44 -28.87
N ALA A 40 -22.98 6.39 -29.27
CA ALA A 40 -23.08 7.03 -30.58
C ALA A 40 -22.80 6.06 -31.75
N LEU A 41 -21.90 5.10 -31.55
CA LEU A 41 -21.51 4.13 -32.59
C LEU A 41 -22.40 2.89 -32.65
N PHE A 42 -22.89 2.42 -31.51
CA PHE A 42 -23.57 1.13 -31.40
C PHE A 42 -24.96 1.20 -30.76
N GLY A 43 -25.34 2.34 -30.20
CA GLY A 43 -26.61 2.53 -29.52
C GLY A 43 -27.79 2.74 -30.46
N GLU A 44 -28.98 2.53 -29.92
CA GLU A 44 -30.24 2.74 -30.63
C GLU A 44 -30.93 4.01 -30.09
N PRO A 45 -31.35 4.96 -30.96
CA PRO A 45 -32.10 6.13 -30.54
C PRO A 45 -33.43 5.73 -29.87
N GLY A 46 -33.63 6.14 -28.62
CA GLY A 46 -34.83 5.79 -27.84
C GLY A 46 -34.86 4.37 -27.26
N GLY A 47 -33.82 3.57 -27.50
CA GLY A 47 -33.66 2.22 -26.94
C GLY A 47 -32.86 2.17 -25.62
N ASP A 48 -32.72 0.97 -25.05
CA ASP A 48 -31.88 0.74 -23.87
C ASP A 48 -30.39 0.60 -24.25
N ASN A 49 -29.65 1.66 -23.99
CA ASN A 49 -28.22 1.76 -24.26
C ASN A 49 -27.34 1.44 -23.03
N LEU A 50 -27.89 0.86 -21.96
CA LEU A 50 -27.15 0.61 -20.72
C LEU A 50 -25.89 -0.23 -20.95
N ARG A 51 -25.98 -1.28 -21.78
CA ARG A 51 -24.85 -2.17 -22.09
C ARG A 51 -23.65 -1.40 -22.69
N PHE A 52 -23.92 -0.43 -23.56
CA PHE A 52 -22.89 0.37 -24.23
C PHE A 52 -22.33 1.43 -23.29
N ASN A 53 -23.15 2.01 -22.42
CA ASN A 53 -22.67 2.91 -21.38
C ASN A 53 -21.72 2.18 -20.41
N VAL A 54 -22.17 1.06 -19.85
CA VAL A 54 -21.36 0.23 -18.94
C VAL A 54 -20.08 -0.26 -19.63
N GLY A 55 -20.18 -0.68 -20.90
CA GLY A 55 -19.02 -1.06 -21.71
C GLY A 55 -18.00 0.07 -21.85
N GLY A 56 -18.46 1.30 -22.15
CA GLY A 56 -17.60 2.47 -22.24
C GLY A 56 -16.92 2.82 -20.91
N VAL A 57 -17.66 2.77 -19.80
CA VAL A 57 -17.09 2.97 -18.45
C VAL A 57 -16.05 1.90 -18.13
N PHE A 58 -16.30 0.63 -18.47
CA PHE A 58 -15.36 -0.46 -18.25
C PHE A 58 -14.06 -0.26 -19.04
N VAL A 59 -14.15 0.14 -20.31
CA VAL A 59 -12.97 0.49 -21.13
C VAL A 59 -12.20 1.66 -20.50
N ALA A 60 -12.90 2.70 -20.04
CA ALA A 60 -12.29 3.83 -19.35
C ALA A 60 -11.55 3.41 -18.07
N PHE A 61 -12.12 2.47 -17.31
CA PHE A 61 -11.51 1.92 -16.11
C PHE A 61 -10.21 1.19 -16.44
N LEU A 62 -10.24 0.28 -17.42
CA LEU A 62 -9.04 -0.44 -17.87
C LEU A 62 -7.95 0.50 -18.36
N LEU A 63 -8.31 1.51 -19.15
CA LEU A 63 -7.36 2.49 -19.64
C LEU A 63 -6.76 3.33 -18.49
N THR A 64 -7.58 3.77 -17.54
CA THR A 64 -7.11 4.52 -16.38
C THR A 64 -6.17 3.67 -15.53
N ALA A 65 -6.49 2.39 -15.31
CA ALA A 65 -5.63 1.46 -14.59
C ALA A 65 -4.29 1.22 -15.32
N ALA A 66 -4.30 1.09 -16.64
CA ALA A 66 -3.09 0.96 -17.45
C ALA A 66 -2.21 2.23 -17.37
N LEU A 67 -2.82 3.42 -17.46
CA LEU A 67 -2.12 4.70 -17.30
C LEU A 67 -1.51 4.85 -15.91
N LEU A 68 -2.27 4.50 -14.87
CA LEU A 68 -1.80 4.50 -13.48
C LEU A 68 -0.58 3.60 -13.32
N ARG A 69 -0.67 2.35 -13.77
CA ARG A 69 0.36 1.36 -13.54
C ARG A 69 1.61 1.54 -14.41
N GLY A 70 1.44 2.08 -15.61
CA GLY A 70 2.53 2.34 -16.56
C GLY A 70 3.09 3.76 -16.44
N ARG A 71 2.30 4.76 -16.88
CA ARG A 71 2.81 6.12 -17.12
C ARG A 71 2.88 6.98 -15.86
N PHE A 72 1.91 6.84 -14.95
CA PHE A 72 1.82 7.70 -13.77
C PHE A 72 2.61 7.15 -12.58
N TRP A 73 2.82 5.83 -12.52
CA TRP A 73 3.54 5.17 -11.42
C TRP A 73 4.90 5.80 -11.09
N ASN A 74 5.64 6.25 -12.10
CA ASN A 74 6.99 6.83 -11.94
C ASN A 74 6.99 8.37 -11.89
N GLN A 75 5.82 9.00 -11.76
CA GLN A 75 5.72 10.47 -11.70
C GLN A 75 5.85 10.97 -10.27
N SER A 76 6.51 12.12 -10.10
CA SER A 76 6.75 12.74 -8.79
C SER A 76 5.46 13.05 -8.03
N TRP A 77 4.43 13.53 -8.73
CA TRP A 77 3.13 13.81 -8.11
C TRP A 77 2.43 12.54 -7.58
N MET A 78 2.76 11.36 -8.13
CA MET A 78 2.22 10.07 -7.68
C MET A 78 3.03 9.40 -6.58
N ALA A 79 4.27 9.84 -6.35
CA ALA A 79 5.19 9.19 -5.42
C ALA A 79 4.60 8.96 -4.01
N PRO A 80 3.84 9.90 -3.40
CA PRO A 80 3.22 9.67 -2.09
C PRO A 80 2.19 8.54 -2.09
N ALA A 81 1.28 8.51 -3.08
CA ALA A 81 0.26 7.47 -3.16
C ALA A 81 0.88 6.09 -3.46
N VAL A 82 1.90 6.05 -4.34
CA VAL A 82 2.67 4.84 -4.64
C VAL A 82 3.42 4.35 -3.39
N TYR A 83 4.01 5.26 -2.62
CA TYR A 83 4.67 4.95 -1.36
C TYR A 83 3.70 4.32 -0.37
N SER A 84 2.55 4.96 -0.09
CA SER A 84 1.52 4.39 0.80
C SER A 84 1.05 3.01 0.35
N TRP A 85 0.84 2.83 -0.96
CA TRP A 85 0.45 1.52 -1.48
C TRP A 85 1.53 0.46 -1.25
N ARG A 86 2.81 0.79 -1.49
CA ARG A 86 3.94 -0.10 -1.23
C ARG A 86 4.09 -0.42 0.25
N LEU A 87 3.96 0.58 1.14
CA LEU A 87 4.01 0.39 2.58
C LEU A 87 2.92 -0.58 3.03
N LYS A 88 1.66 -0.33 2.65
CA LYS A 88 0.51 -1.21 2.96
C LYS A 88 0.72 -2.62 2.42
N ARG A 89 1.28 -2.76 1.22
CA ARG A 89 1.57 -4.07 0.60
C ARG A 89 2.63 -4.85 1.36
N ASN A 90 3.70 -4.19 1.83
CA ASN A 90 4.75 -4.82 2.63
C ASN A 90 4.25 -5.20 4.03
N LEU A 91 3.49 -4.32 4.69
CA LEU A 91 2.85 -4.64 5.96
C LEU A 91 1.93 -5.85 5.81
N MET A 92 1.08 -5.87 4.79
CA MET A 92 0.21 -7.02 4.50
C MET A 92 1.00 -8.30 4.21
N SER A 93 2.15 -8.24 3.51
CA SER A 93 2.97 -9.43 3.32
C SER A 93 3.54 -9.99 4.62
N ILE A 94 3.86 -9.14 5.59
CA ILE A 94 4.31 -9.57 6.92
C ILE A 94 3.12 -10.13 7.70
N THR A 95 1.96 -9.46 7.69
CA THR A 95 0.73 -9.93 8.34
C THR A 95 0.33 -11.31 7.85
N ASN A 96 0.47 -11.60 6.54
CA ASN A 96 0.18 -12.90 5.96
C ASN A 96 1.02 -14.05 6.53
N VAL A 97 2.20 -13.75 7.09
CA VAL A 97 3.09 -14.72 7.74
C VAL A 97 3.31 -14.42 9.22
N MET A 98 2.42 -13.64 9.84
CA MET A 98 2.63 -13.12 11.20
C MET A 98 2.83 -14.24 12.22
N HIS A 99 2.08 -15.35 12.10
CA HIS A 99 2.23 -16.48 13.01
C HIS A 99 3.63 -17.11 12.95
N GLN A 100 4.22 -17.22 11.75
CA GLN A 100 5.60 -17.71 11.59
C GLN A 100 6.60 -16.71 12.16
N VAL A 101 6.39 -15.41 11.90
CA VAL A 101 7.24 -14.34 12.43
C VAL A 101 7.23 -14.36 13.96
N THR A 102 6.07 -14.39 14.60
CA THR A 102 5.96 -14.39 16.07
C THR A 102 6.59 -15.64 16.68
N ALA A 103 6.33 -16.83 16.11
CA ALA A 103 6.92 -18.08 16.59
C ALA A 103 8.45 -18.12 16.44
N ALA A 104 9.01 -17.51 15.39
CA ALA A 104 10.45 -17.39 15.21
C ALA A 104 11.05 -16.33 16.16
N VAL A 105 10.34 -15.24 16.43
CA VAL A 105 10.73 -14.23 17.44
C VAL A 105 10.77 -14.83 18.85
N GLU A 106 9.85 -15.73 19.20
CA GLU A 106 9.89 -16.46 20.48
C GLU A 106 11.17 -17.30 20.62
N LYS A 107 11.68 -17.83 19.51
CA LYS A 107 12.95 -18.56 19.44
C LYS A 107 14.17 -17.66 19.33
N SER A 108 14.00 -16.33 19.43
CA SER A 108 15.06 -15.32 19.27
C SER A 108 15.75 -15.40 17.90
N ASP A 109 15.02 -15.75 16.85
CA ASP A 109 15.52 -15.68 15.48
C ASP A 109 15.76 -14.22 15.08
N ALA A 110 17.01 -13.87 14.78
CA ALA A 110 17.40 -12.50 14.48
C ALA A 110 16.69 -11.92 13.24
N THR A 111 16.39 -12.75 12.24
CA THR A 111 15.70 -12.33 11.01
C THR A 111 14.25 -11.99 11.30
N ALA A 112 13.54 -12.86 12.03
CA ALA A 112 12.18 -12.63 12.45
C ALA A 112 12.05 -11.39 13.35
N MET A 113 13.03 -11.17 14.24
CA MET A 113 13.06 -9.97 15.08
C MET A 113 13.19 -8.68 14.26
N LYS A 114 14.01 -8.69 13.20
CA LYS A 114 14.12 -7.55 12.27
C LYS A 114 12.84 -7.33 11.49
N VAL A 115 12.23 -8.39 10.96
CA VAL A 115 10.95 -8.32 10.22
C VAL A 115 9.84 -7.75 11.10
N LEU A 116 9.71 -8.23 12.34
CA LEU A 116 8.71 -7.72 13.28
C LEU A 116 9.00 -6.27 13.68
N ARG A 117 10.27 -5.89 13.81
CA ARG A 117 10.63 -4.50 14.09
C ARG A 117 10.29 -3.56 12.95
N PHE A 118 10.60 -3.95 11.71
CA PHE A 118 10.16 -3.21 10.51
C PHE A 118 8.64 -3.07 10.49
N TYR A 119 7.90 -4.12 10.81
CA TYR A 119 6.43 -4.08 10.88
C TYR A 119 5.92 -3.04 11.88
N HIS A 120 6.48 -2.99 13.09
CA HIS A 120 6.11 -1.98 14.09
C HIS A 120 6.37 -0.55 13.60
N LEU A 121 7.57 -0.30 13.06
CA LEU A 121 7.94 1.01 12.51
C LEU A 121 7.03 1.42 11.34
N GLY A 122 6.73 0.49 10.44
CA GLY A 122 5.87 0.75 9.29
C GLY A 122 4.41 1.01 9.69
N LEU A 123 3.91 0.36 10.73
CA LEU A 123 2.57 0.59 11.25
C LEU A 123 2.45 1.98 11.90
N THR A 124 3.44 2.38 12.69
CA THR A 124 3.53 3.74 13.24
C THR A 124 3.58 4.77 12.12
N GLN A 125 4.44 4.58 11.11
CA GLN A 125 4.50 5.48 9.96
C GLN A 125 3.16 5.59 9.23
N MET A 126 2.48 4.47 8.99
CA MET A 126 1.19 4.46 8.31
C MET A 126 0.15 5.27 9.10
N HIS A 127 0.11 5.15 10.42
CA HIS A 127 -0.83 5.90 11.27
C HIS A 127 -0.54 7.40 11.29
N GLU A 128 0.74 7.78 11.35
CA GLU A 128 1.15 9.19 11.25
C GLU A 128 0.70 9.82 9.92
N LEU A 129 0.89 9.09 8.81
CA LEU A 129 0.53 9.55 7.48
C LEU A 129 -0.99 9.62 7.29
N ASP A 130 -1.72 8.58 7.70
CA ASP A 130 -3.18 8.52 7.57
C ASP A 130 -3.88 9.49 8.55
N GLY A 131 -3.18 10.00 9.58
CA GLY A 131 -3.70 10.96 10.55
C GLY A 131 -4.67 10.34 11.55
N ASN A 132 -4.61 9.03 11.73
CA ASN A 132 -5.51 8.27 12.60
C ASN A 132 -4.71 7.74 13.80
N SER A 133 -4.96 8.31 14.98
CA SER A 133 -4.24 7.99 16.23
C SER A 133 -5.00 7.01 17.14
N SER A 134 -6.18 6.54 16.74
CA SER A 134 -7.03 5.70 17.59
C SER A 134 -6.61 4.23 17.51
N ASP A 135 -6.25 3.69 18.68
CA ASP A 135 -5.80 2.31 18.98
C ASP A 135 -4.28 2.04 18.84
N HIS A 136 -3.48 2.86 19.51
CA HIS A 136 -2.01 2.72 19.53
C HIS A 136 -1.42 2.20 20.86
N GLY A 137 -2.18 2.20 21.96
CA GLY A 137 -1.62 1.93 23.29
C GLY A 137 -1.11 0.51 23.50
N GLN A 138 -1.79 -0.50 22.96
CA GLN A 138 -1.36 -1.90 23.07
C GLN A 138 -0.20 -2.20 22.10
N LEU A 139 -0.38 -1.87 20.82
CA LEU A 139 0.63 -2.08 19.79
C LEU A 139 1.96 -1.36 20.10
N TRP A 140 1.88 -0.16 20.67
CA TRP A 140 3.07 0.58 21.12
C TRP A 140 3.82 -0.15 22.24
N ARG A 141 3.10 -0.68 23.23
CA ARG A 141 3.72 -1.46 24.33
C ARG A 141 4.40 -2.73 23.82
N GLU A 142 3.74 -3.45 22.91
CA GLU A 142 4.31 -4.63 22.26
C GLU A 142 5.56 -4.27 21.45
N ALA A 143 5.51 -3.17 20.70
CA ALA A 143 6.64 -2.67 19.91
C ALA A 143 7.84 -2.25 20.79
N GLU A 144 7.61 -1.57 21.92
CA GLU A 144 8.68 -1.15 22.82
C GLU A 144 9.28 -2.34 23.58
N ALA A 145 8.46 -3.30 24.00
CA ALA A 145 8.95 -4.55 24.58
C ALA A 145 9.81 -5.33 23.59
N HIS A 146 9.39 -5.41 22.32
CA HIS A 146 10.17 -6.04 21.25
C HIS A 146 11.50 -5.33 21.01
N LYS A 147 11.49 -4.00 20.96
CA LYS A 147 12.69 -3.16 20.84
C LYS A 147 13.68 -3.42 21.98
N ALA A 148 13.21 -3.47 23.23
CA ALA A 148 14.07 -3.76 24.37
C ALA A 148 14.73 -5.16 24.27
N ARG A 149 13.98 -6.18 23.80
CA ARG A 149 14.52 -7.52 23.54
C ARG A 149 15.61 -7.49 22.47
N MET A 150 15.43 -6.71 21.40
CA MET A 150 16.46 -6.55 20.36
C MET A 150 17.73 -5.88 20.90
N GLN A 151 17.58 -4.81 21.68
CA GLN A 151 18.72 -4.11 22.30
C GLN A 151 19.53 -5.03 23.22
N ALA A 152 18.86 -5.86 24.02
CA ALA A 152 19.51 -6.84 24.88
C ALA A 152 20.32 -7.89 24.10
N GLN A 153 19.98 -8.13 22.83
CA GLN A 153 20.69 -9.04 21.93
C GLN A 153 21.71 -8.32 21.02
N GLY A 154 21.91 -7.02 21.20
CA GLY A 154 22.82 -6.22 20.36
C GLY A 154 22.34 -6.08 18.91
N LEU A 155 21.06 -6.30 18.65
CA LEU A 155 20.47 -6.13 17.31
C LEU A 155 20.14 -4.65 17.08
N ASP A 156 20.33 -4.21 15.83
CA ASP A 156 19.91 -2.88 15.40
C ASP A 156 18.38 -2.73 15.49
N THR A 157 17.92 -1.67 16.15
CA THR A 157 16.50 -1.38 16.32
C THR A 157 15.93 -0.50 15.24
N GLU A 158 16.75 0.20 14.46
CA GLU A 158 16.31 1.13 13.41
C GLU A 158 16.11 0.39 12.08
N GLN A 159 15.30 -0.67 12.13
CA GLN A 159 14.97 -1.53 10.99
C GLN A 159 14.00 -0.84 10.02
N MET A 160 14.46 0.22 9.35
CA MET A 160 13.68 0.98 8.36
C MET A 160 13.56 0.26 7.02
N CYS A 161 14.34 -0.81 6.82
CA CYS A 161 14.43 -1.53 5.58
C CYS A 161 13.86 -2.95 5.71
N LEU A 162 13.08 -3.38 4.70
CA LEU A 162 12.62 -4.75 4.55
C LEU A 162 13.28 -5.39 3.32
N ASP A 163 14.08 -6.42 3.59
CA ASP A 163 14.58 -7.33 2.56
C ASP A 163 13.53 -8.42 2.27
N PRO A 164 13.04 -8.55 1.02
CA PRO A 164 12.15 -9.63 0.63
C PRO A 164 12.68 -11.03 0.97
N ALA A 165 14.00 -11.24 0.96
CA ALA A 165 14.61 -12.52 1.28
C ALA A 165 14.30 -12.98 2.71
N TRP A 166 14.13 -12.05 3.65
CA TRP A 166 13.78 -12.36 5.04
C TRP A 166 12.39 -13.00 5.14
N LEU A 167 11.43 -12.53 4.32
CA LEU A 167 10.09 -13.11 4.28
C LEU A 167 10.08 -14.49 3.65
N GLU A 168 10.86 -14.71 2.58
CA GLU A 168 10.97 -16.03 1.96
C GLU A 168 11.58 -17.06 2.93
N ALA A 169 12.59 -16.66 3.71
CA ALA A 169 13.21 -17.52 4.72
C ALA A 169 12.26 -17.93 5.86
N LEU A 170 11.24 -17.11 6.15
CA LEU A 170 10.26 -17.36 7.22
C LEU A 170 9.01 -18.10 6.74
N LYS A 171 8.81 -18.25 5.42
CA LYS A 171 7.72 -19.06 4.90
C LYS A 171 7.98 -20.53 5.23
N PRO A 172 6.94 -21.30 5.55
CA PRO A 172 7.09 -22.75 5.67
C PRO A 172 7.62 -23.29 4.34
N THR A 173 8.65 -24.13 4.38
CA THR A 173 9.05 -24.91 3.20
C THR A 173 7.81 -25.68 2.75
N SER A 174 7.30 -25.39 1.55
CA SER A 174 6.20 -26.16 0.96
C SER A 174 6.65 -27.62 0.92
N ARG A 175 6.05 -28.45 1.78
CA ARG A 175 6.17 -29.91 1.73
C ARG A 175 5.39 -30.45 0.54
#